data_AF-A0A2E4PDB5-F1
#
_entry.id   AF-A0A2E4PDB5-F1
#
_cell.length_a   1.000
_cell.length_b   1.000
_cell.length_c   1.000
_cell.angle_alpha   90.00
_cell.angle_beta   90.00
_cell.angle_gamma   90.00
#
_symmetry.space_group_name_H-M   'P 1'
#
loop_
_entity.id
_entity.type
_entity.pdbx_description
1 polymer ?
#
loop_
_entity_poly.entity_id
_entity_poly.type
_entity_poly.pdbx_seq_one_letter_code
_entity_poly.pdbx_strand_id
1 'polypeptide(L)' 'MVKPDAKLQMQLSESDFRFSKRMLNFFSSIEIYTVRQLTEIPLSKFTCFRGFKNQCMAELIAFIEFEQIQNYFKK' A
#
# COMPACT_ATOMS: atom_id res chain seq x y z
N MET A 1 9.48 -24.15 -3.02
CA MET A 1 8.39 -23.54 -2.22
C MET A 1 8.59 -22.04 -2.24
N VAL A 2 7.80 -21.31 -3.03
CA VAL A 2 7.83 -19.83 -3.02
C VAL A 2 7.19 -19.42 -1.70
N LYS A 3 7.94 -18.75 -0.82
CA LYS A 3 7.46 -18.35 0.50
C LYS A 3 6.28 -17.37 0.30
N PRO A 4 5.07 -17.65 0.84
CA PRO A 4 3.94 -16.73 0.76
C PRO A 4 4.25 -15.36 1.39
N ASP A 5 5.29 -15.26 2.23
CA ASP A 5 5.72 -14.00 2.87
C ASP A 5 6.62 -13.09 2.02
N ALA A 6 7.06 -13.51 0.82
CA ALA A 6 7.99 -12.70 0.03
C ALA A 6 7.38 -11.34 -0.36
N LYS A 7 6.08 -11.31 -0.70
CA LYS A 7 5.40 -10.05 -1.05
C LYS A 7 5.21 -9.12 0.13
N LEU A 8 5.04 -9.64 1.35
CA LEU A 8 4.93 -8.81 2.55
C LEU A 8 6.23 -8.07 2.88
N GLN A 9 7.38 -8.66 2.52
CA GLN A 9 8.70 -8.05 2.76
C GLN A 9 9.12 -7.08 1.64
N MET A 10 8.40 -7.05 0.52
CA MET A 10 8.67 -6.18 -0.62
C MET A 10 8.54 -4.71 -0.21
N GLN A 11 9.52 -3.89 -0.62
CA GLN A 11 9.40 -2.44 -0.47
C GLN A 11 8.45 -1.88 -1.52
N LEU A 12 7.70 -0.83 -1.16
CA LEU A 12 6.81 -0.15 -2.10
C LEU A 12 7.57 0.44 -3.29
N SER A 13 8.85 0.78 -3.10
CA SER A 13 9.75 1.28 -4.16
C SER A 13 10.30 0.19 -5.09
N GLU A 14 10.20 -1.09 -4.71
CA GLU A 14 10.63 -2.23 -5.55
C GLU A 14 9.54 -2.63 -6.56
N SER A 15 8.31 -2.17 -6.35
CA SER A 15 7.19 -2.42 -7.25
C SER A 15 7.30 -1.56 -8.51
N ASP A 16 6.97 -2.14 -9.67
CA ASP A 16 6.90 -1.40 -10.95
C ASP A 16 5.69 -0.44 -11.02
N PHE A 17 4.77 -0.51 -10.05
CA PHE A 17 3.66 0.42 -9.93
C PHE A 17 4.16 1.85 -9.68
N ARG A 18 3.77 2.77 -10.58
CA ARG A 18 4.16 4.18 -10.48
C ARG A 18 3.20 4.96 -9.59
N PHE A 19 3.57 5.10 -8.33
CA PHE A 19 2.86 5.98 -7.42
C PHE A 19 3.01 7.46 -7.82
N SER A 20 1.95 8.22 -7.61
CA SER A 20 1.95 9.67 -7.69
C SER A 20 2.81 10.26 -6.59
N LYS A 21 3.39 11.45 -6.84
CA LYS A 21 4.16 12.18 -5.83
C LYS A 21 3.38 12.41 -4.54
N ARG A 22 2.05 12.57 -4.63
CA ARG A 22 1.18 12.72 -3.45
C ARG A 22 1.16 11.44 -2.62
N MET A 23 1.04 10.28 -3.25
CA MET A 23 1.01 9.00 -2.57
C MET A 23 2.38 8.65 -1.94
N LEU A 24 3.47 8.91 -2.65
CA LEU A 24 4.83 8.76 -2.11
C LEU A 24 5.08 9.66 -0.89
N ASN A 25 4.66 10.92 -0.96
CA ASN A 25 4.73 11.83 0.18
C ASN A 25 3.86 11.35 1.34
N PHE A 26 2.67 10.80 1.05
CA PHE A 26 1.79 10.21 2.06
C PHE A 26 2.48 9.05 2.77
N PHE A 27 2.96 8.04 2.04
CA PHE A 27 3.68 6.91 2.61
C PHE A 27 4.87 7.34 3.47
N SER A 28 5.65 8.32 2.99
CA SER A 28 6.77 8.89 3.75
C SER A 28 6.31 9.57 5.03
N SER A 29 5.17 10.27 5.02
CA SER A 29 4.64 10.99 6.20
C SER A 29 4.12 10.08 7.31
N ILE A 30 3.74 8.84 6.97
CA ILE A 30 3.27 7.83 7.92
C ILE A 30 4.23 6.63 8.03
N GLU A 31 5.45 6.80 7.52
CA GLU A 31 6.56 5.84 7.63
C GLU A 31 6.24 4.42 7.14
N ILE A 32 5.43 4.32 6.07
CA ILE A 32 5.15 3.04 5.38
C ILE A 32 6.12 2.87 4.22
N TYR A 33 6.90 1.80 4.28
CA TYR A 33 7.89 1.46 3.25
C TYR A 33 7.70 0.06 2.65
N THR A 34 6.97 -0.82 3.34
CA THR A 34 6.77 -2.21 2.94
C THR A 34 5.29 -2.58 2.81
N VAL A 35 5.01 -3.63 2.02
CA VAL A 35 3.65 -4.17 1.90
C VAL A 35 3.11 -4.66 3.25
N ARG A 36 3.96 -5.25 4.11
CA ARG A 36 3.54 -5.65 5.46
C ARG A 36 2.95 -4.48 6.25
N GLN A 37 3.68 -3.38 6.35
CA GLN A 37 3.21 -2.18 7.05
C GLN A 37 1.91 -1.65 6.45
N LEU A 38 1.79 -1.68 5.12
CA LEU A 38 0.57 -1.28 4.43
C LEU A 38 -0.63 -2.16 4.84
N THR A 39 -0.44 -3.47 4.94
CA THR A 39 -1.49 -4.45 5.28
C THR A 39 -1.88 -4.45 6.76
N GLU A 40 -1.06 -3.87 7.64
CA GLU A 40 -1.39 -3.69 9.06
C GLU A 40 -2.48 -2.64 9.28
N ILE A 41 -2.69 -1.75 8.30
CA ILE A 41 -3.73 -0.73 8.32
C ILE A 41 -4.91 -1.23 7.47
N PRO A 42 -6.13 -1.36 8.05
CA PRO A 42 -7.31 -1.65 7.28
C PRO A 42 -7.57 -0.58 6.21
N LEU A 43 -8.00 -1.00 5.02
CA LEU A 43 -8.29 -0.09 3.90
C LEU A 43 -9.23 1.06 4.29
N SER A 44 -10.22 0.78 5.13
CA SER A 44 -11.18 1.77 5.65
C SER A 44 -10.51 2.87 6.49
N LYS A 45 -9.43 2.54 7.23
CA LYS A 45 -8.74 3.48 8.10
C LYS A 45 -7.84 4.46 7.35
N PHE A 46 -7.47 4.19 6.10
CA PHE A 46 -6.66 5.13 5.33
C PHE A 46 -7.35 6.49 5.15
N THR A 47 -8.68 6.49 5.04
CA THR A 47 -9.48 7.72 4.93
C THR A 47 -9.43 8.63 6.16
N CYS A 48 -9.00 8.10 7.31
CA CYS A 48 -8.85 8.88 8.54
C CYS A 48 -7.53 9.68 8.58
N PHE A 49 -6.55 9.37 7.71
CA PHE A 49 -5.28 10.08 7.71
C PHE A 49 -5.39 11.43 7.01
N ARG A 50 -4.87 12.47 7.66
CA ARG A 50 -4.80 13.80 7.07
C ARG A 50 -3.97 13.76 5.79
N GLY A 51 -4.55 14.23 4.68
CA GLY A 51 -3.88 14.25 3.37
C GLY A 51 -4.17 13.04 2.49
N PHE A 52 -4.76 11.97 3.04
CA PHE A 52 -5.28 10.86 2.26
C PHE A 52 -6.64 11.24 1.66
N LYS A 53 -6.69 11.44 0.34
CA LYS A 53 -7.91 11.83 -0.38
C LYS A 53 -8.42 10.66 -1.24
N ASN A 54 -9.62 10.79 -1.79
CA ASN A 54 -10.22 9.77 -2.69
C ASN A 54 -9.27 9.30 -3.81
N GLN A 55 -8.45 10.21 -4.35
CA GLN A 55 -7.44 9.86 -5.36
C GLN A 55 -6.37 8.88 -4.82
N CYS A 56 -5.93 9.07 -3.57
CA CYS A 56 -5.00 8.15 -2.89
C CYS A 56 -5.64 6.78 -2.66
N MET A 57 -6.94 6.74 -2.36
CA MET A 57 -7.66 5.47 -2.22
C MET A 57 -7.73 4.69 -3.54
N ALA A 58 -8.09 5.37 -4.63
CA ALA A 58 -8.13 4.75 -5.96
C ALA A 58 -6.75 4.23 -6.38
N GLU A 59 -5.70 5.00 -6.10
CA GLU A 59 -4.32 4.63 -6.38
C GLU A 59 -3.85 3.44 -5.52
N LEU A 60 -4.23 3.41 -4.24
CA LEU A 60 -3.96 2.29 -3.34
C LEU A 60 -4.63 1.00 -3.84
N ILE A 61 -5.90 1.07 -4.24
CA ILE A 61 -6.63 -0.08 -4.79
C ILE A 61 -5.95 -0.57 -6.08
N ALA A 62 -5.59 0.35 -6.99
CA ALA A 62 -4.89 0.00 -8.22
C ALA A 62 -3.54 -0.68 -7.96
N PHE A 63 -2.78 -0.22 -6.96
CA PHE A 63 -1.54 -0.88 -6.53
C PHE A 63 -1.80 -2.30 -6.00
N ILE A 64 -2.81 -2.46 -5.15
CA ILE A 64 -3.17 -3.75 -4.56
C ILE A 64 -3.54 -4.76 -5.65
N GLU A 65 -4.28 -4.30 -6.67
CA GLU A 65 -4.64 -5.11 -7.84
C GLU A 65 -3.43 -5.41 -8.73
N PHE A 66 -2.57 -4.43 -8.97
CA PHE A 66 -1.36 -4.62 -9.76
C PHE A 66 -0.43 -5.67 -9.16
N GLU A 67 -0.19 -5.61 -7.85
CA GLU A 67 0.69 -6.53 -7.13
C GLU A 67 0.03 -7.84 -6.69
N GLN A 68 -1.29 -7.99 -6.91
CA GLN A 68 -2.08 -9.16 -6.51
C GLN A 68 -1.99 -9.45 -5.00
N ILE A 69 -2.02 -8.40 -4.17
CA ILE A 69 -1.84 -8.45 -2.70
C ILE A 69 -3.15 -8.31 -1.92
N GLN A 70 -4.31 -8.40 -2.57
CA GLN A 70 -5.64 -8.26 -1.94
C GLN A 70 -5.80 -9.20 -0.73
N ASN A 71 -5.29 -10.42 -0.85
CA ASN A 71 -5.43 -11.48 0.17
C ASN A 71 -4.73 -11.16 1.49
N TYR A 72 -3.82 -10.18 1.51
CA TYR A 72 -3.12 -9.76 2.73
C TYR A 72 -3.88 -8.69 3.51
N PHE A 73 -4.85 -8.02 2.91
CA PHE A 73 -5.70 -7.05 3.61
C PHE A 73 -6.79 -7.81 4.36
N LYS A 74 -6.75 -7.73 5.69
CA LYS A 74 -7.83 -8.24 6.53
C LYS A 74 -9.10 -7.43 6.24
N LYS A 75 -10.22 -8.15 6.09
CA LYS A 75 -11.56 -7.54 6.04
C LYS A 75 -11.87 -6.75 7.30
#